data_AF-A0A9E6VM35-F1
#
_entry.id   AF-A0A9E6VM35-F1
#
_cell.length_a   1.000
_cell.length_b   1.000
_cell.length_c   1.000
_cell.angle_alpha   90.00
_cell.angle_beta   90.00
_cell.angle_gamma   90.00
#
_symmetry.space_group_name_H-M   'P 1'
#
loop_
_entity.id
_entity.type
_entity.pdbx_description
1 polymer ?
#
loop_
_entity_poly.entity_id
_entity_poly.type
_entity_poly.pdbx_seq_one_letter_code
_entity_poly.pdbx_strand_id
1 'polypeptide(L)'
;MMRTRLHVLLIACFLLTTTGLMAQKTKDALNNKTFKVTMTEAKKGKSGKPAQDEIEFRSGKVKCKTLTDPFGFGQIKYELTIDSVYTYEGTETIYIEFEATANDKEGQEVKMTGIIDGYGIEGSLELLDKKGKVKKHYDYVGGEKGGKKPKSNKKKEGEEESGEKP
;
A
#
# COMPACT_ATOMS: atom_id res chain seq x y z
N MET A 1 33.32 43.04 35.09
CA MET A 1 32.65 41.74 35.34
C MET A 1 31.19 41.64 34.85
N MET A 2 30.55 42.70 34.31
CA MET A 2 29.16 42.63 33.82
C MET A 2 29.01 42.13 32.37
N ARG A 3 30.03 42.27 31.50
CA ARG A 3 29.95 41.88 30.09
C ARG A 3 29.95 40.37 29.86
N THR A 4 30.68 39.60 30.68
CA THR A 4 30.72 38.13 30.59
C THR A 4 29.43 37.46 31.06
N ARG A 5 28.69 38.08 32.00
CA ARG A 5 27.39 37.58 32.46
C ARG A 5 26.27 37.77 31.43
N LEU A 6 26.36 38.80 30.60
CA LEU A 6 25.39 39.05 29.52
C LEU A 6 25.51 38.05 28.35
N HIS A 7 26.73 37.60 28.04
CA HIS A 7 26.97 36.61 26.99
C HIS A 7 26.61 35.19 27.42
N VAL A 8 26.84 34.84 28.69
CA VAL A 8 26.43 33.54 29.26
C VAL A 8 24.89 33.41 29.28
N LEU A 9 24.17 34.52 29.48
CA LEU A 9 22.70 34.52 29.46
C LEU A 9 22.13 34.46 28.02
N LEU A 10 22.79 35.07 27.03
CA LEU A 10 22.41 35.00 25.62
C LEU A 10 22.63 33.61 24.99
N ILE A 11 23.69 32.91 25.40
CA ILE A 11 23.97 31.53 24.95
C ILE A 11 22.99 30.52 25.59
N ALA A 12 22.56 30.76 26.83
CA ALA A 12 21.56 29.92 27.50
C ALA A 12 20.15 30.03 26.88
N CYS A 13 19.78 31.20 26.33
CA CYS A 13 18.48 31.36 25.66
C CYS A 13 18.43 30.73 24.25
N PHE A 14 19.57 30.54 23.57
CA PHE A 14 19.60 29.96 22.22
C PHE A 14 19.53 28.42 22.22
N LEU A 15 19.77 27.78 23.36
CA LEU A 15 19.76 26.31 23.51
C LEU A 15 18.37 25.73 23.86
N LEU A 16 17.33 26.56 24.00
CA LEU A 16 15.98 26.14 24.40
C LEU A 16 14.95 26.10 23.25
N THR A 17 15.34 26.39 22.01
CA THR A 17 14.40 26.46 20.87
C THR A 17 14.44 25.25 19.92
N THR A 18 15.24 24.21 20.21
CA THR A 18 15.38 23.05 19.29
C THR A 18 14.50 21.84 19.62
N THR A 19 13.64 21.91 20.63
CA THR A 19 12.71 20.80 20.92
C THR A 19 11.34 21.04 20.29
N GLY A 20 10.99 20.23 19.29
CA GLY A 20 9.58 19.93 19.05
C GLY A 20 9.06 19.92 17.62
N LEU A 21 9.85 19.56 16.60
CA LEU A 21 9.28 19.00 15.38
C LEU A 21 9.50 17.48 15.36
N MET A 22 8.99 16.78 16.40
CA MET A 22 8.57 15.41 16.17
C MET A 22 7.36 15.51 15.25
N ALA A 23 7.57 15.27 13.96
CA ALA A 23 6.50 14.97 13.03
C ALA A 23 5.55 14.00 13.75
N GLN A 24 4.30 14.42 13.98
CA GLN A 24 3.25 13.51 14.43
C GLN A 24 3.29 12.33 13.47
N LYS A 25 3.77 11.17 13.93
CA LYS A 25 3.54 9.93 13.22
C LYS A 25 2.03 9.77 13.22
N THR A 26 1.39 10.17 12.12
CA THR A 26 0.05 9.73 11.79
C THR A 26 0.01 8.23 12.04
N LYS A 27 -1.00 7.80 12.80
CA LYS A 27 -1.16 6.40 13.19
C LYS A 27 -1.43 5.61 11.91
N ASP A 28 -0.40 4.99 11.39
CA ASP A 28 -0.43 4.15 10.19
C ASP A 28 -1.51 3.08 10.33
N ALA A 29 -2.63 3.28 9.65
CA ALA A 29 -3.82 2.44 9.74
C ALA A 29 -3.59 1.03 9.17
N LEU A 30 -2.54 0.83 8.37
CA LEU A 30 -2.18 -0.48 7.82
C LEU A 30 -1.29 -1.29 8.75
N ASN A 31 -0.62 -0.66 9.72
CA ASN A 31 0.36 -1.35 10.54
C ASN A 31 -0.28 -2.50 11.35
N ASN A 32 0.29 -3.70 11.22
CA ASN A 32 -0.18 -4.99 11.75
C ASN A 32 -1.45 -5.55 11.09
N LYS A 33 -1.84 -5.06 9.90
CA LYS A 33 -2.87 -5.72 9.11
C LYS A 33 -2.29 -6.83 8.24
N THR A 34 -3.08 -7.88 8.04
CA THR A 34 -2.76 -8.97 7.12
C THR A 34 -3.96 -9.29 6.26
N PHE A 35 -3.77 -9.36 4.96
CA PHE A 35 -4.82 -9.65 3.99
C PHE A 35 -4.55 -10.98 3.31
N LYS A 36 -5.57 -11.84 3.23
CA LYS A 36 -5.54 -13.03 2.38
C LYS A 36 -5.99 -12.63 0.99
N VAL A 37 -5.11 -12.81 0.01
CA VAL A 37 -5.36 -12.38 -1.36
C VAL A 37 -5.23 -13.53 -2.34
N THR A 38 -5.92 -13.39 -3.46
CA THR A 38 -5.70 -14.20 -4.65
C THR A 38 -4.89 -13.36 -5.63
N MET A 39 -3.67 -13.81 -5.92
CA MET A 39 -2.76 -13.22 -6.90
C MET A 39 -2.96 -13.92 -8.25
N THR A 40 -3.12 -13.14 -9.32
CA THR A 40 -3.28 -13.64 -10.68
C THR A 40 -2.27 -12.97 -11.59
N GLU A 41 -1.38 -13.75 -12.20
CA GLU A 41 -0.41 -13.21 -13.15
C GLU A 41 -1.13 -12.72 -14.42
N ALA A 42 -1.05 -11.44 -14.76
CA ALA A 42 -1.60 -10.94 -16.02
C ALA A 42 -0.56 -11.12 -17.13
N LYS A 43 -0.92 -11.86 -18.19
CA LYS A 43 -0.15 -11.97 -19.42
C LYS A 43 -0.97 -11.41 -20.57
N LYS A 44 -0.31 -10.95 -21.64
CA LYS A 44 -0.99 -10.41 -22.83
C LYS A 44 -2.07 -11.38 -23.34
N GLY A 45 -3.33 -11.03 -23.10
CA GLY A 45 -4.52 -11.78 -23.54
C GLY A 45 -4.87 -13.05 -22.74
N LYS A 46 -4.17 -13.37 -21.65
CA LYS A 46 -4.47 -14.53 -20.79
C LYS A 46 -4.12 -14.26 -19.33
N SER A 47 -5.03 -14.61 -18.43
CA SER A 47 -4.74 -14.63 -16.99
C SER A 47 -4.06 -15.94 -16.60
N GLY A 48 -3.06 -15.86 -15.74
CA GLY A 48 -2.41 -17.01 -15.12
C GLY A 48 -3.33 -17.75 -14.16
N LYS A 49 -2.87 -18.87 -13.61
CA LYS A 49 -3.62 -19.57 -12.56
C LYS A 49 -3.62 -18.71 -11.30
N PRO A 50 -4.79 -18.47 -10.67
CA PRO A 50 -4.85 -17.76 -9.41
C PRO A 50 -4.13 -18.55 -8.31
N ALA A 51 -3.37 -17.86 -7.47
CA ALA A 51 -2.64 -18.42 -6.33
C ALA A 51 -2.96 -17.63 -5.06
N GLN A 52 -3.04 -18.32 -3.92
CA GLN A 52 -3.25 -17.66 -2.63
C GLN A 52 -1.95 -17.08 -2.09
N ASP A 53 -2.02 -15.88 -1.54
CA ASP A 53 -0.92 -15.19 -0.86
C ASP A 53 -1.43 -14.44 0.38
N GLU A 54 -0.51 -13.99 1.24
CA GLU A 54 -0.80 -13.10 2.37
C GLU A 54 0.00 -11.81 2.24
N ILE A 55 -0.68 -10.67 2.15
CA ILE A 55 -0.07 -9.33 2.20
C ILE A 55 -0.07 -8.89 3.67
N GLU A 56 1.11 -8.80 4.27
CA GLU A 56 1.29 -8.34 5.66
C GLU A 56 1.95 -6.96 5.68
N PHE A 57 1.33 -6.02 6.38
CA PHE A 57 1.84 -4.68 6.64
C PHE A 57 2.35 -4.62 8.08
N ARG A 58 3.64 -4.33 8.26
CA ARG A 58 4.27 -4.24 9.58
C ARG A 58 5.44 -3.28 9.57
N SER A 59 5.46 -2.38 10.54
CA SER A 59 6.53 -1.40 10.75
C SER A 59 6.81 -0.54 9.51
N GLY A 60 5.75 -0.09 8.81
CA GLY A 60 5.85 0.71 7.58
C GLY A 60 6.41 -0.06 6.38
N LYS A 61 6.38 -1.40 6.43
CA LYS A 61 6.80 -2.28 5.33
C LYS A 61 5.72 -3.27 4.97
N VAL A 62 5.67 -3.63 3.70
CA VAL A 62 4.79 -4.65 3.14
C VAL A 62 5.61 -5.87 2.72
N LYS A 63 5.04 -7.07 2.93
CA LYS A 63 5.60 -8.34 2.45
C LYS A 63 4.48 -9.25 1.95
N CYS A 64 4.81 -10.08 0.96
CA CYS A 64 4.00 -11.21 0.51
C CYS A 64 4.92 -12.27 -0.11
N LYS A 65 4.44 -13.50 -0.31
CA LYS A 65 5.26 -14.58 -0.88
C LYS A 65 5.63 -14.30 -2.34
N THR A 66 4.74 -13.67 -3.10
CA THR A 66 5.00 -13.27 -4.49
C THR A 66 6.12 -12.22 -4.58
N LEU A 67 6.30 -11.41 -3.54
CA LEU A 67 7.43 -10.48 -3.45
C LEU A 67 8.74 -11.22 -3.11
N THR A 68 8.70 -12.19 -2.20
CA THR A 68 9.90 -12.91 -1.73
C THR A 68 10.40 -13.96 -2.70
N ASP A 69 9.52 -14.85 -3.17
CA ASP A 69 9.95 -16.10 -3.79
C ASP A 69 10.24 -15.92 -5.29
N PRO A 70 9.30 -15.44 -6.14
CA PRO A 70 9.56 -15.30 -7.56
C PRO A 70 10.31 -14.02 -7.93
N PHE A 71 10.33 -12.99 -7.07
CA PHE A 71 10.97 -11.69 -7.36
C PHE A 71 12.25 -11.48 -6.54
N GLY A 72 12.44 -12.18 -5.42
CA GLY A 72 13.65 -12.07 -4.60
C GLY A 72 13.71 -10.83 -3.71
N PHE A 73 12.59 -10.11 -3.53
CA PHE A 73 12.53 -8.94 -2.66
C PHE A 73 12.06 -9.32 -1.26
N GLY A 74 12.71 -8.79 -0.24
CA GLY A 74 12.28 -8.99 1.15
C GLY A 74 11.02 -8.19 1.49
N GLN A 75 11.04 -7.51 2.63
CA GLN A 75 9.99 -6.54 2.97
C GLN A 75 10.35 -5.18 2.38
N ILE A 76 9.42 -4.54 1.69
CA ILE A 76 9.63 -3.24 1.05
C ILE A 76 8.87 -2.16 1.79
N LYS A 77 9.40 -0.93 1.83
CA LYS A 77 8.73 0.20 2.48
C LYS A 77 7.50 0.58 1.66
N TYR A 78 6.37 0.82 2.32
CA TYR A 78 5.20 1.42 1.68
C TYR A 78 5.00 2.86 2.15
N GLU A 79 4.27 3.61 1.36
CA GLU A 79 3.82 4.97 1.65
C GLU A 79 2.31 5.04 1.38
N LEU A 80 1.57 5.68 2.29
CA LEU A 80 0.15 5.93 2.10
C LEU A 80 0.00 7.18 1.24
N THR A 81 -0.64 7.05 0.08
CA THR A 81 -0.97 8.18 -0.79
C THR A 81 -2.30 8.81 -0.39
N ILE A 82 -3.23 7.98 0.10
CA ILE A 82 -4.50 8.40 0.70
C ILE A 82 -4.71 7.64 2.00
N ASP A 83 -5.11 8.35 3.05
CA ASP A 83 -5.55 7.79 4.32
C ASP A 83 -6.81 8.54 4.77
N SER A 84 -7.97 7.93 4.58
CA SER A 84 -9.26 8.58 4.80
C SER A 84 -10.27 7.63 5.43
N VAL A 85 -11.30 8.22 6.03
CA VAL A 85 -12.44 7.50 6.61
C VAL A 85 -13.71 8.14 6.05
N TYR A 86 -14.66 7.30 5.62
CA TYR A 86 -15.95 7.74 5.13
C TYR A 86 -17.07 6.96 5.81
N THR A 87 -18.26 7.57 5.90
CA THR A 87 -19.44 6.91 6.48
C THR A 87 -20.26 6.26 5.37
N TYR A 88 -20.48 4.96 5.47
CA TYR A 88 -21.33 4.18 4.57
C TYR A 88 -22.36 3.41 5.39
N GLU A 89 -23.66 3.59 5.07
CA GLU A 89 -24.77 2.94 5.79
C GLU A 89 -24.68 3.13 7.33
N GLY A 90 -24.23 4.30 7.77
CA GLY A 90 -24.06 4.63 9.20
C GLY A 90 -22.84 3.99 9.88
N THR A 91 -21.94 3.37 9.10
CA THR A 91 -20.70 2.76 9.59
C THR A 91 -19.48 3.51 9.06
N GLU A 92 -18.52 3.83 9.93
CA GLU A 92 -17.23 4.38 9.51
C GLU A 92 -16.38 3.30 8.81
N THR A 93 -15.93 3.60 7.60
CA THR A 93 -15.18 2.71 6.73
C THR A 93 -13.87 3.38 6.34
N ILE A 94 -12.76 2.64 6.42
CA ILE A 94 -11.45 3.13 5.99
C ILE A 94 -11.34 3.09 4.46
N TYR A 95 -10.71 4.10 3.89
CA TYR A 95 -10.30 4.12 2.49
C TYR A 95 -8.84 4.57 2.41
N ILE A 96 -7.98 3.64 2.01
CA ILE A 96 -6.53 3.82 1.99
C ILE A 96 -6.00 3.46 0.60
N GLU A 97 -5.14 4.31 0.07
CA GLU A 97 -4.31 3.99 -1.09
C GLU A 97 -2.85 3.94 -0.65
N PHE A 98 -2.10 2.96 -1.14
CA PHE A 98 -0.69 2.83 -0.85
C PHE A 98 0.14 2.49 -2.09
N GLU A 99 1.40 2.89 -2.04
CA GLU A 99 2.43 2.50 -2.99
C GLU A 99 3.65 1.97 -2.25
N ALA A 100 4.33 0.98 -2.83
CA ALA A 100 5.58 0.45 -2.34
C ALA A 100 6.52 0.15 -3.50
N THR A 101 7.76 0.62 -3.40
CA THR A 101 8.78 0.41 -4.42
C THR A 101 10.10 -0.02 -3.80
N ALA A 102 10.84 -0.86 -4.52
CA ALA A 102 12.21 -1.21 -4.15
C ALA A 102 13.01 -1.60 -5.38
N ASN A 103 14.33 -1.41 -5.29
CA ASN A 103 15.27 -1.77 -6.34
C ASN A 103 16.24 -2.84 -5.81
N ASP A 104 16.58 -3.82 -6.65
CA ASP A 104 17.60 -4.82 -6.34
C ASP A 104 19.00 -4.36 -6.79
N LYS A 105 20.02 -5.20 -6.56
CA LYS A 105 21.40 -4.91 -6.97
C LYS A 105 21.63 -5.04 -8.48
N GLU A 106 20.74 -5.72 -9.19
CA GLU A 106 20.80 -5.94 -10.64
C GLU A 106 20.08 -4.84 -11.43
N GLY A 107 19.46 -3.88 -10.72
CA GLY A 107 18.71 -2.76 -11.28
C GLY A 107 17.28 -3.14 -11.68
N GLN A 108 16.73 -4.25 -11.19
CA GLN A 108 15.31 -4.54 -11.30
C GLN A 108 14.55 -3.75 -10.24
N GLU A 109 13.36 -3.29 -10.61
CA GLU A 109 12.47 -2.56 -9.71
C GLU A 109 11.21 -3.39 -9.47
N VAL A 110 10.76 -3.44 -8.22
CA VAL A 110 9.41 -3.91 -7.89
C VAL A 110 8.55 -2.71 -7.54
N LYS A 111 7.33 -2.70 -8.07
CA LYS A 111 6.29 -1.72 -7.73
C LYS A 111 5.03 -2.44 -7.29
N MET A 112 4.51 -2.07 -6.13
CA MET A 112 3.25 -2.56 -5.61
C MET A 112 2.35 -1.37 -5.32
N THR A 113 1.12 -1.42 -5.81
CA THR A 113 0.09 -0.42 -5.50
C THR A 113 -1.16 -1.13 -5.02
N GLY A 114 -1.94 -0.51 -4.15
CA GLY A 114 -3.21 -1.09 -3.73
C GLY A 114 -4.14 -0.10 -3.07
N ILE A 115 -5.42 -0.48 -3.10
CA ILE A 115 -6.54 0.22 -2.49
C ILE A 115 -7.14 -0.70 -1.44
N ILE A 116 -7.38 -0.15 -0.26
CA ILE A 116 -8.07 -0.81 0.84
C ILE A 116 -9.35 -0.03 1.12
N ASP A 117 -10.47 -0.72 0.96
CA ASP A 117 -11.81 -0.19 1.23
C ASP A 117 -12.51 -1.09 2.25
N GLY A 118 -12.63 -0.57 3.47
CA GLY A 118 -13.08 -1.32 4.64
C GLY A 118 -12.18 -2.53 4.94
N TYR A 119 -12.71 -3.73 4.67
CA TYR A 119 -11.98 -4.99 4.87
C TYR A 119 -11.44 -5.58 3.55
N GLY A 120 -11.72 -4.95 2.41
CA GLY A 120 -11.25 -5.37 1.10
C GLY A 120 -9.86 -4.83 0.79
N ILE A 121 -9.13 -5.57 -0.04
CA ILE A 121 -7.90 -5.08 -0.66
C ILE A 121 -7.90 -5.49 -2.14
N GLU A 122 -7.49 -4.57 -3.00
CA GLU A 122 -7.20 -4.84 -4.41
C GLU A 122 -6.01 -4.02 -4.88
N GLY A 123 -5.32 -4.48 -5.92
CA GLY A 123 -4.16 -3.76 -6.45
C GLY A 123 -3.31 -4.59 -7.39
N SER A 124 -2.11 -4.09 -7.68
CA SER A 124 -1.17 -4.75 -8.58
C SER A 124 0.25 -4.81 -8.02
N LEU A 125 0.99 -5.81 -8.50
CA LEU A 125 2.40 -6.06 -8.18
C LEU A 125 3.16 -6.31 -9.48
N GLU A 126 4.11 -5.43 -9.77
CA GLU A 126 4.90 -5.42 -11.00
C GLU A 126 6.37 -5.61 -10.72
N LEU A 127 7.03 -6.41 -11.56
CA LEU A 127 8.49 -6.49 -11.63
C LEU A 127 8.94 -5.86 -12.95
N LEU A 128 9.75 -4.82 -12.86
CA LEU A 128 10.32 -4.10 -13.98
C LEU A 128 11.79 -4.51 -14.18
N ASP A 129 12.23 -4.60 -15.44
CA ASP A 129 13.65 -4.73 -15.76
C ASP A 129 14.40 -3.41 -15.57
N LYS A 130 15.74 -3.46 -15.69
CA LYS A 130 16.62 -2.28 -15.65
C LYS A 130 16.36 -1.20 -16.71
N LYS A 131 15.44 -1.45 -17.65
CA LYS A 131 15.00 -0.50 -18.69
C LYS A 131 13.57 0.00 -18.43
N GLY A 132 12.97 -0.33 -17.28
CA GLY A 132 11.60 0.03 -16.92
C GLY A 132 10.54 -0.79 -17.65
N LYS A 133 10.87 -1.95 -18.22
CA LYS A 133 9.89 -2.83 -18.89
C LYS A 133 9.32 -3.84 -17.91
N VAL A 134 7.99 -3.96 -17.86
CA VAL A 134 7.29 -4.96 -17.06
C VAL A 134 7.67 -6.37 -17.52
N LYS A 135 8.37 -7.11 -16.65
CA LYS A 135 8.70 -8.53 -16.81
C LYS A 135 7.58 -9.44 -16.32
N LYS A 136 6.95 -9.06 -15.21
CA LYS A 136 5.83 -9.77 -14.59
C LYS A 136 4.86 -8.76 -14.00
N HIS A 137 3.58 -9.08 -14.09
CA HIS A 137 2.49 -8.28 -13.53
C HIS A 137 1.51 -9.23 -12.85
N TYR A 138 1.10 -8.90 -11.63
CA TYR A 138 0.10 -9.65 -10.88
C TYR A 138 -0.97 -8.68 -10.41
N ASP A 139 -2.23 -9.05 -10.65
CA ASP A 139 -3.36 -8.44 -9.99
C ASP A 139 -3.69 -9.23 -8.73
N TYR A 140 -4.04 -8.53 -7.66
CA TYR A 140 -4.51 -9.17 -6.44
C TYR A 140 -5.81 -8.58 -5.94
N VAL A 141 -6.63 -9.47 -5.39
CA VAL A 141 -7.88 -9.11 -4.70
C VAL A 141 -8.03 -10.01 -3.48
N GLY A 142 -8.49 -9.45 -2.37
CA GLY A 142 -8.73 -10.22 -1.16
C GLY A 142 -9.34 -9.42 -0.03
N GLY A 143 -9.14 -9.90 1.19
CA GLY A 143 -9.68 -9.24 2.38
C GLY A 143 -8.88 -9.49 3.65
N GLU A 144 -9.13 -8.64 4.64
CA GLU A 144 -8.44 -8.65 5.93
C GLU A 144 -8.69 -9.99 6.65
N LYS A 145 -7.61 -10.59 7.15
CA LYS A 145 -7.64 -11.86 7.86
C LYS A 145 -8.41 -11.68 9.17
N GLY A 146 -9.59 -12.31 9.25
CA GLY A 146 -10.51 -12.16 10.39
C GLY A 146 -11.60 -11.10 10.20
N GLY A 147 -11.60 -10.36 9.07
CA GLY A 147 -12.68 -9.46 8.68
C GLY A 147 -13.85 -10.19 8.01
N LYS A 148 -15.01 -9.50 7.90
CA LYS A 148 -16.13 -9.97 7.06
C LYS A 148 -15.71 -9.96 5.59
N LYS A 149 -16.15 -10.96 4.81
CA LYS A 149 -15.78 -11.10 3.38
C LYS A 149 -16.03 -9.77 2.64
N PRO A 150 -15.08 -9.30 1.80
CA PRO A 150 -15.30 -8.15 0.94
C PRO A 150 -16.49 -8.43 0.01
N LYS A 151 -17.43 -7.48 -0.12
CA LYS A 151 -18.41 -7.50 -1.21
C LYS A 151 -17.61 -7.20 -2.49
N SER A 152 -17.42 -8.19 -3.36
CA SER A 152 -16.79 -7.94 -4.67
C SER A 152 -17.66 -6.94 -5.44
N ASN A 153 -17.07 -5.81 -5.83
CA ASN A 153 -17.71 -4.91 -6.78
C ASN A 153 -17.58 -5.55 -8.18
N LYS A 154 -18.42 -6.56 -8.43
CA LYS A 154 -18.54 -7.17 -9.76
C LYS A 154 -19.07 -6.07 -10.68
N LYS A 155 -18.17 -5.51 -11.48
CA LYS A 155 -18.46 -4.68 -12.64
C LYS A 155 -19.65 -5.30 -13.36
N LYS A 156 -20.81 -4.64 -13.29
CA LYS A 156 -21.98 -4.96 -14.11
C LYS A 156 -21.60 -4.62 -15.56
N GLU A 157 -21.02 -5.58 -16.28
CA GLU A 157 -21.19 -5.61 -17.72
C GLU A 157 -22.65 -6.04 -17.95
N GLY A 158 -23.46 -5.09 -18.37
CA GLY A 158 -24.88 -5.28 -18.62
C GLY A 158 -25.08 -6.23 -19.79
N GLU A 159 -25.95 -7.21 -19.56
CA GLU A 159 -26.89 -7.70 -20.56
C GLU A 159 -27.58 -6.51 -21.24
N GLU A 160 -27.47 -6.44 -22.56
CA GLU A 160 -28.49 -5.80 -23.39
C GLU A 160 -29.08 -6.94 -24.24
N GLU A 161 -30.16 -7.52 -23.74
CA GLU A 161 -30.95 -8.53 -24.44
C GLU A 161 -32.17 -7.86 -25.10
N SER A 162 -32.28 -8.10 -26.41
CA SER A 162 -33.49 -8.18 -27.22
C SER A 162 -34.33 -6.92 -27.52
N GLY A 163 -34.42 -6.61 -28.81
CA GLY A 163 -35.69 -6.74 -29.54
C GLY A 163 -36.38 -5.45 -29.96
N GLU A 164 -36.32 -5.12 -31.25
CA GLU A 164 -37.53 -4.69 -31.97
C GLU A 164 -37.40 -4.98 -33.47
N LYS A 165 -38.42 -5.64 -34.00
CA LYS A 165 -38.59 -6.02 -35.40
C LYS A 165 -39.88 -5.35 -35.87
N PRO A 166 -39.91 -4.65 -37.02
CA PRO A 166 -41.10 -4.56 -37.85
C PRO A 166 -41.12 -5.68 -38.89
#